data_AF-A0A3B8VHP9-F1
#
_entry.id   AF-A0A3B8VHP9-F1
#
_cell.length_a   1.000
_cell.length_b   1.000
_cell.length_c   1.000
_cell.angle_alpha   90.00
_cell.angle_beta   90.00
_cell.angle_gamma   90.00
#
_symmetry.space_group_name_H-M   'P 1'
#
loop_
_entity.id
_entity.type
_entity.pdbx_description
1 polymer ?
#
loop_
_entity_poly.entity_id
_entity_poly.type
_entity_poly.pdbx_seq_one_letter_code
_entity_poly.pdbx_strand_id
1 'polypeptide(L)'
;MSEELKPCPFCGSPAELEQEKYSMEYFCWCSNENCGCADIHEYKDARLAIRAWNTRPIEDELRTALKKAMEILLTDDEQAKAELFLELKGLT
;
A
#
# COMPACT_ATOMS: atom_id res chain seq x y z
N MET A 1 1.93 15.18 -1.87
CA MET A 1 1.87 13.98 -2.72
C MET A 1 3.00 14.11 -3.72
N SER A 2 4.07 13.32 -3.63
CA SER A 2 5.08 13.29 -4.68
C SER A 2 4.50 12.60 -5.92
N GLU A 3 4.89 13.06 -7.11
CA GLU A 3 4.60 12.35 -8.38
C GLU A 3 5.57 11.17 -8.61
N GLU A 4 6.38 10.84 -7.60
CA GLU A 4 7.33 9.73 -7.63
C GLU A 4 6.60 8.40 -7.43
N LEU A 5 6.86 7.44 -8.31
CA LEU A 5 6.20 6.15 -8.29
C LEU A 5 6.74 5.29 -7.14
N LYS A 6 5.84 4.78 -6.28
CA LYS A 6 6.21 3.86 -5.19
C LYS A 6 6.60 2.48 -5.75
N PRO A 7 7.47 1.72 -5.06
CA PRO A 7 7.75 0.33 -5.40
C PRO A 7 6.49 -0.55 -5.42
N CYS A 8 6.61 -1.73 -6.01
CA CYS A 8 5.55 -2.73 -6.04
C CYS A 8 5.08 -3.10 -4.63
N PRO A 9 3.78 -3.01 -4.32
CA PRO A 9 3.26 -3.29 -2.98
C PRO A 9 3.32 -4.78 -2.61
N PHE A 10 3.52 -5.66 -3.59
CA PHE A 10 3.52 -7.11 -3.38
C PHE A 10 4.93 -7.68 -3.15
N CYS A 11 5.93 -7.19 -3.88
CA CYS A 11 7.30 -7.72 -3.81
C CYS A 11 8.38 -6.68 -3.50
N GLY A 12 8.03 -5.40 -3.40
CA GLY A 12 8.97 -4.31 -3.12
C GLY A 12 9.95 -3.97 -4.25
N SER A 13 9.87 -4.66 -5.40
CA SER A 13 10.68 -4.34 -6.58
C SER A 13 10.26 -3.01 -7.21
N PRO A 14 11.11 -2.38 -8.04
CA PRO A 14 10.75 -1.14 -8.73
C PRO A 14 9.45 -1.27 -9.54
N ALA A 15 8.75 -0.14 -9.66
CA ALA A 15 7.60 -0.01 -10.52
C ALA A 15 7.93 0.93 -11.68
N GLU A 16 7.26 0.74 -12.81
CA GLU A 16 7.48 1.53 -14.02
C GLU A 16 6.14 2.04 -14.55
N LEU A 17 6.17 3.25 -15.13
CA LEU A 17 5.05 3.83 -15.87
C LEU A 17 5.28 3.59 -17.36
N GLU A 18 4.30 2.98 -18.02
CA GLU A 18 4.31 2.77 -19.45
C GLU A 18 3.11 3.42 -20.12
N GLN A 19 3.23 3.61 -21.44
CA GLN A 19 2.14 4.04 -22.31
C GLN A 19 1.92 2.97 -23.39
N GLU A 20 0.69 2.47 -23.47
CA GLU A 20 0.27 1.53 -24.51
C GLU A 20 0.30 2.23 -25.88
N LYS A 21 0.80 1.54 -26.91
CA LYS A 21 1.15 2.17 -28.20
C LYS A 21 -0.07 2.54 -29.06
N TYR A 22 -1.19 1.84 -28.89
CA TYR A 22 -2.40 1.99 -29.71
C TYR A 22 -3.47 2.82 -29.01
N SER A 23 -3.76 2.54 -27.74
CA SER A 23 -4.74 3.28 -26.93
C SER A 23 -4.18 4.63 -26.47
N MET A 24 -2.85 4.78 -26.43
CA MET A 24 -2.15 5.92 -25.86
C MET A 24 -2.46 6.12 -24.37
N GLU A 25 -3.01 5.10 -23.70
CA GLU A 25 -3.30 5.10 -22.27
C GLU A 25 -2.07 4.66 -21.47
N TYR A 26 -2.03 5.10 -20.22
CA TYR A 26 -0.91 4.94 -19.30
C TYR A 26 -1.25 3.93 -18.22
N PHE A 27 -0.28 3.12 -17.83
CA PHE A 27 -0.43 2.18 -16.72
C PHE A 27 0.87 2.05 -15.94
N CYS A 28 0.77 1.62 -14.69
CA CYS A 28 1.93 1.30 -13.86
C CYS A 28 2.03 -0.21 -13.68
N TRP A 29 3.25 -0.75 -13.71
CA TRP A 29 3.47 -2.18 -13.52
C TRP A 29 4.75 -2.45 -12.72
N CYS A 30 4.91 -3.68 -12.26
CA CYS A 30 6.06 -4.12 -11.48
C CYS A 30 7.13 -4.70 -12.40
N SER A 31 8.37 -4.19 -12.33
CA SER A 31 9.45 -4.62 -13.24
C SER A 31 9.99 -6.04 -12.96
N ASN A 32 9.61 -6.64 -11.83
CA ASN A 32 9.91 -8.04 -11.55
C ASN A 32 8.93 -8.99 -12.25
N GLU A 33 9.40 -9.68 -13.29
CA GLU A 33 8.62 -10.65 -14.08
C GLU A 33 8.10 -11.86 -13.29
N ASN A 34 8.70 -12.16 -12.12
CA ASN A 34 8.23 -13.23 -11.24
C ASN A 34 7.17 -12.75 -10.23
N CYS A 35 6.77 -11.48 -10.29
CA CYS A 35 5.73 -10.94 -9.44
C CYS A 35 4.35 -11.25 -10.03
N GLY A 36 3.45 -11.82 -9.23
CA GLY A 36 2.05 -12.06 -9.61
C GLY A 36 1.18 -10.79 -9.67
N CYS A 37 1.79 -9.60 -9.81
CA CYS A 37 1.06 -8.34 -9.94
C CYS A 37 0.39 -8.30 -11.33
N ALA A 38 -0.84 -8.80 -11.41
CA ALA A 38 -1.56 -8.97 -12.68
C ALA A 38 -2.53 -7.82 -13.01
N ASP A 39 -2.74 -6.89 -12.07
CA ASP A 39 -3.74 -5.84 -12.25
C ASP A 39 -3.13 -4.59 -12.88
N ILE A 40 -3.31 -4.46 -14.20
CA ILE A 40 -2.85 -3.33 -15.00
C ILE A 40 -4.10 -2.54 -15.44
N HIS A 41 -4.41 -1.48 -14.69
CA HIS A 41 -5.45 -0.52 -15.08
C HIS A 41 -4.83 0.58 -15.96
N GLU A 42 -5.51 0.87 -17.07
CA GLU A 42 -5.12 1.90 -18.03
C GLU A 42 -5.83 3.24 -17.74
N TYR A 43 -5.11 4.35 -17.93
CA TYR A 43 -5.57 5.71 -17.66
C TYR A 43 -5.18 6.66 -18.79
N LYS A 44 -6.03 7.62 -19.13
CA LYS A 44 -5.71 8.63 -20.17
C LYS A 44 -4.64 9.64 -19.77
N ASP A 45 -4.22 9.65 -18.51
CA ASP A 45 -3.26 10.59 -17.94
C ASP A 45 -2.26 9.84 -17.05
N ALA A 46 -0.97 10.00 -17.33
CA ALA A 46 0.14 9.44 -16.56
C ALA A 46 0.04 9.73 -15.06
N ARG A 47 -0.38 10.94 -14.67
CA ARG A 47 -0.54 11.34 -13.27
C ARG A 47 -1.66 10.57 -12.58
N LEU A 48 -2.71 10.20 -13.32
CA LEU A 48 -3.79 9.37 -12.78
C LEU A 48 -3.31 7.94 -12.56
N ALA A 49 -2.55 7.37 -13.51
CA ALA A 49 -1.94 6.07 -13.35
C ALA A 49 -1.01 6.02 -12.12
N ILE A 50 -0.10 7.00 -11.98
CA ILE A 50 0.79 7.11 -10.82
C ILE A 50 -0.02 7.27 -9.53
N ARG A 51 -1.06 8.10 -9.52
CA ARG A 51 -1.89 8.31 -8.32
C ARG A 51 -2.61 7.03 -7.90
N ALA A 52 -3.20 6.31 -8.85
CA ALA A 52 -3.85 5.04 -8.58
C ALA A 52 -2.85 4.02 -8.05
N TRP A 53 -1.68 3.91 -8.69
CA TRP A 53 -0.58 3.08 -8.19
C TRP A 53 -0.04 3.55 -6.84
N ASN A 54 -0.08 4.82 -6.47
CA ASN A 54 0.45 5.24 -5.18
C ASN A 54 -0.59 5.15 -4.05
N THR A 55 -1.87 4.98 -4.40
CA THR A 55 -2.99 4.89 -3.46
C THR A 55 -3.03 3.50 -2.83
N ARG A 56 -2.87 3.45 -1.50
CA ARG A 56 -2.76 2.22 -0.69
C ARG A 56 -3.58 2.39 0.59
N PRO A 57 -4.92 2.41 0.52
CA PRO A 57 -5.76 2.78 1.66
C PRO A 57 -5.54 1.87 2.88
N ILE A 58 -5.33 0.58 2.64
CA ILE A 58 -5.06 -0.41 3.70
C ILE A 58 -3.71 -0.14 4.41
N GLU A 59 -2.69 0.35 3.70
CA GLU A 59 -1.39 0.64 4.35
C GLU A 59 -1.49 1.78 5.36
N ASP A 60 -2.23 2.84 5.03
CA ASP A 60 -2.36 3.99 5.93
C ASP A 60 -3.14 3.61 7.21
N GLU A 61 -4.19 2.80 7.06
CA GLU A 61 -4.93 2.22 8.18
C GLU A 61 -4.03 1.30 9.03
N LEU A 62 -3.28 0.39 8.39
CA LEU A 62 -2.35 -0.51 9.08
C LEU A 62 -1.24 0.25 9.82
N ARG A 63 -0.67 1.30 9.22
CA ARG A 63 0.35 2.14 9.87
C ARG A 63 -0.21 2.84 11.10
N THR A 64 -1.44 3.31 11.02
CA THR A 64 -2.15 3.96 12.14
C THR A 64 -2.40 2.97 13.27
N ALA A 65 -2.91 1.77 12.95
CA ALA A 65 -3.15 0.70 13.91
C ALA A 65 -1.83 0.23 14.56
N LEU A 66 -0.78 0.04 13.77
CA LEU A 66 0.54 -0.37 14.26
C LEU A 66 1.13 0.65 15.22
N LYS A 67 1.04 1.95 14.89
CA LYS A 67 1.51 3.03 15.75
C LYS A 67 0.78 3.03 17.09
N LYS A 68 -0.56 2.95 17.08
CA LYS A 68 -1.38 2.85 18.31
C LYS A 68 -0.97 1.64 19.16
N ALA A 69 -0.81 0.48 18.53
CA ALA A 69 -0.40 -0.74 19.21
C ALA A 69 1.00 -0.60 19.85
N MET A 70 1.97 -0.01 19.14
CA MET A 70 3.31 0.25 19.65
C MET A 70 3.28 1.22 20.84
N GLU A 71 2.50 2.29 20.76
CA GLU A 71 2.35 3.26 21.86
C GLU A 71 1.83 2.59 23.12
N ILE A 72 0.80 1.71 23.02
CA ILE A 72 0.26 0.95 24.15
C ILE A 72 1.29 -0.02 24.73
N LEU A 73 1.99 -0.78 23.89
CA LEU A 73 2.97 -1.79 24.31
C LEU A 73 4.15 -1.18 25.09
N LEU A 74 4.50 0.08 24.81
CA LEU A 74 5.57 0.81 25.48
C LEU A 74 5.16 1.44 26.82
N THR A 75 3.87 1.42 27.18
CA THR A 75 3.40 1.88 28.48
C THR A 75 3.55 0.78 29.56
N ASP A 76 3.48 1.17 30.82
CA ASP A 76 3.37 0.23 31.95
C ASP A 76 1.91 -0.19 32.25
N ASP A 77 0.96 0.23 31.42
CA ASP A 77 -0.47 -0.06 31.61
C ASP A 77 -0.81 -1.48 31.13
N GLU A 78 -0.77 -2.43 32.06
CA GLU A 78 -1.10 -3.84 31.80
C GLU A 78 -2.55 -4.05 31.37
N GLN A 79 -3.48 -3.17 31.77
CA GLN A 79 -4.87 -3.26 31.36
C GLN A 79 -5.04 -2.86 29.90
N ALA A 80 -4.41 -1.75 29.49
CA ALA A 80 -4.40 -1.32 28.09
C ALA A 80 -3.76 -2.38 27.17
N LYS A 81 -2.70 -3.07 27.64
CA LYS A 81 -2.09 -4.20 26.90
C LYS A 81 -3.04 -5.39 26.77
N ALA A 82 -3.77 -5.73 27.83
CA ALA A 82 -4.73 -6.83 27.82
C ALA A 82 -5.92 -6.55 26.87
N GLU A 83 -6.44 -5.33 26.88
CA GLU A 83 -7.50 -4.89 25.96
C GLU A 83 -7.04 -4.95 24.49
N LEU A 84 -5.83 -4.47 24.19
CA LEU A 84 -5.23 -4.58 22.85
C LEU A 84 -5.11 -6.04 22.40
N PHE A 85 -4.72 -6.95 23.30
CA PHE A 85 -4.62 -8.38 22.96
C PHE A 85 -5.97 -8.99 22.57
N LEU A 86 -7.05 -8.61 23.27
CA LEU A 86 -8.40 -9.06 22.95
C LEU A 86 -8.88 -8.50 21.61
N GLU A 87 -8.62 -7.21 21.34
CA GLU A 87 -8.93 -6.56 20.06
C GLU A 87 -8.24 -7.27 18.89
N LEU A 88 -6.94 -7.55 19.01
CA LEU A 88 -6.16 -8.24 17.98
C LEU A 88 -6.59 -9.69 17.75
N LYS A 89 -7.21 -10.34 18.76
CA LYS A 89 -7.80 -11.68 18.61
C LYS A 89 -9.20 -11.66 18.01
N GLY A 90 -9.78 -10.48 17.77
CA GLY A 90 -11.16 -10.32 17.31
C GLY A 90 -12.18 -10.75 18.38
N LEU A 91 -11.83 -10.58 19.67
CA LEU A 91 -12.66 -10.99 20.81
C LEU A 91 -13.40 -9.81 21.47
N THR A 92 -13.40 -8.64 20.82
CA THR A 92 -14.02 -7.39 21.25
C THR A 92 -15.14 -6.97 20.33
#